data_AF-A0A5C1I1K9-F1
#
_entry.id   AF-A0A5C1I1K9-F1
#
_cell.length_a   1.000
_cell.length_b   1.000
_cell.length_c   1.000
_cell.angle_alpha   90.00
_cell.angle_beta   90.00
_cell.angle_gamma   90.00
#
_symmetry.space_group_name_H-M   'P 1'
#
loop_
_entity.id
_entity.type
_entity.pdbx_description
1 polymer ?
#
loop_
_entity_poly.entity_id
_entity_poly.type
_entity_poly.pdbx_seq_one_letter_code
_entity_poly.pdbx_strand_id
1 'polypeptide(L)'
;MKKYFLITSVCIAVVVLGLQLFRPAVENPPVTQDFEAPAAVKKVLVRSCYDCHSNQTNLRWYDKIQPVFWQVAGHIRDGRKGLNFSNWDKLAPADRKAKLWEAVNQIESGAMPIHSYEIVHSDARISAGELAELKAYLMGMVHDMPNDTGKIQDLNRQLRAKPTAAALPVSLNGITYIPDYKDWQIISTSDRLDNGTMRVIYGNQIAVRAVKENRINPWPDGTIFAKVAWDQLEDNNGNVNTGAFKQVEFMIKDAQKYRSTNGWGFARFKTPKLVPYGKTEMFTTECISCHKPMKDNDFVFTFPIKN
;
A
#
# COMPACT_ATOMS: atom_id res chain seq x y z
N MET A 1 27.49 -27.81 -43.19
CA MET A 1 27.07 -27.50 -41.79
C MET A 1 28.08 -26.60 -41.07
N LYS A 2 29.37 -26.98 -40.95
CA LYS A 2 30.40 -26.16 -40.26
C LYS A 2 30.57 -24.73 -40.80
N LYS A 3 30.51 -24.54 -42.13
CA LYS A 3 30.63 -23.22 -42.78
C LYS A 3 29.48 -22.27 -42.42
N TYR A 4 28.24 -22.76 -42.38
CA TYR A 4 27.08 -21.97 -42.00
C TYR A 4 27.07 -21.64 -40.50
N PHE A 5 27.50 -22.57 -39.65
CA PHE A 5 27.68 -22.31 -38.22
C PHE A 5 28.70 -21.20 -37.96
N LEU A 6 29.87 -21.24 -38.63
CA LEU A 6 30.90 -20.22 -38.52
C LEU A 6 30.39 -18.84 -38.97
N ILE A 7 29.68 -18.77 -40.11
CA ILE A 7 29.13 -17.50 -40.63
C ILE A 7 28.10 -16.93 -39.63
N THR A 8 27.18 -17.75 -39.12
CA THR A 8 26.19 -17.30 -38.14
C THR A 8 26.83 -16.80 -36.85
N SER A 9 27.85 -17.50 -36.32
CA SER A 9 28.59 -17.05 -35.13
C SER A 9 29.31 -15.71 -35.35
N VAL A 10 29.94 -15.51 -36.51
CA VAL A 10 30.59 -14.24 -36.86
C VAL A 10 29.56 -13.11 -36.98
N CYS A 11 28.41 -13.36 -37.62
CA CYS A 11 27.33 -12.37 -37.71
C CYS A 11 26.81 -11.97 -36.33
N ILE A 12 26.57 -12.93 -35.42
CA ILE A 12 26.15 -12.63 -34.05
C ILE A 12 27.20 -11.81 -33.31
N ALA A 13 28.49 -12.17 -33.44
CA ALA A 13 29.58 -11.42 -32.81
C ALA A 13 29.65 -9.97 -33.31
N VAL A 14 29.53 -9.75 -34.62
CA VAL A 14 29.50 -8.40 -35.21
C VAL A 14 28.30 -7.59 -34.70
N VAL A 15 27.12 -8.20 -34.61
CA VAL A 15 25.92 -7.54 -34.06
C VAL A 15 26.12 -7.18 -32.59
N VAL A 16 26.62 -8.10 -31.77
CA VAL A 16 26.87 -7.84 -30.33
C VAL A 16 27.90 -6.73 -30.13
N LEU A 17 28.97 -6.73 -30.92
CA LEU A 17 29.98 -5.67 -30.90
C LEU A 17 29.41 -4.32 -31.36
N GLY A 18 28.59 -4.32 -32.41
CA GLY A 18 27.88 -3.12 -32.88
C GLY A 18 26.92 -2.55 -31.83
N LEU A 19 26.20 -3.42 -31.10
CA LEU A 19 25.32 -3.01 -30.00
C LEU A 19 26.08 -2.33 -28.86
N GLN A 20 27.34 -2.73 -28.58
CA GLN A 20 28.13 -2.10 -27.51
C GLN A 20 28.41 -0.61 -27.76
N LEU A 21 28.34 -0.14 -29.01
CA LEU A 21 28.57 1.27 -29.38
C LEU A 21 27.44 2.20 -28.91
N PHE A 22 26.22 1.68 -28.74
CA PHE A 22 25.06 2.45 -28.32
C PHE A 22 24.87 2.33 -26.80
N ARG A 23 25.64 3.09 -26.02
CA ARG A 23 25.61 3.02 -24.56
C ARG A 23 24.95 4.24 -23.92
N PRO A 24 23.86 4.09 -23.14
CA PRO A 24 23.27 5.21 -22.38
C PRO A 24 24.23 5.69 -21.28
N ALA A 25 24.16 6.96 -20.92
CA ALA A 25 24.93 7.48 -19.78
C ALA A 25 24.26 7.11 -18.45
N VAL A 26 25.07 6.64 -17.48
CA VAL A 26 24.70 6.58 -16.06
C VAL A 26 25.63 7.54 -15.34
N GLU A 27 25.12 8.74 -15.02
CA GLU A 27 25.89 9.79 -14.37
C GLU A 27 25.91 9.58 -12.86
N ASN A 28 27.07 9.78 -12.20
CA ASN A 28 27.20 9.71 -10.75
C ASN A 28 27.60 11.09 -10.22
N PRO A 29 26.64 12.01 -10.05
CA PRO A 29 26.96 13.34 -9.53
C PRO A 29 27.47 13.25 -8.08
N PRO A 30 28.20 14.27 -7.59
CA PRO A 30 28.70 14.27 -6.23
C PRO A 30 27.60 14.04 -5.18
N VAL A 31 27.96 13.33 -4.11
CA VAL A 31 27.09 13.14 -2.94
C VAL A 31 26.98 14.47 -2.21
N THR A 32 25.75 14.99 -2.03
CA THR A 32 25.51 16.24 -1.29
C THR A 32 25.32 15.96 0.20
N GLN A 33 24.56 14.92 0.52
CA GLN A 33 24.45 14.36 1.86
C GLN A 33 24.07 12.89 1.75
N ASP A 34 24.85 12.04 2.41
CA ASP A 34 24.55 10.62 2.50
C ASP A 34 23.53 10.34 3.61
N PHE A 35 22.85 9.21 3.52
CA PHE A 35 21.88 8.79 4.51
C PHE A 35 22.57 8.24 5.77
N GLU A 36 22.34 8.86 6.92
CA GLU A 36 22.91 8.41 8.20
C GLU A 36 21.94 7.48 8.95
N ALA A 37 22.41 6.30 9.33
CA ALA A 37 21.65 5.29 10.07
C ALA A 37 22.58 4.38 10.88
N PRO A 38 22.07 3.63 11.87
CA PRO A 38 22.83 2.59 12.55
C PRO A 38 23.54 1.65 11.57
N ALA A 39 24.74 1.19 11.94
CA ALA A 39 25.61 0.45 11.04
C ALA A 39 24.93 -0.79 10.42
N ALA A 40 24.07 -1.48 11.17
CA ALA A 40 23.30 -2.62 10.69
C ALA A 40 22.37 -2.24 9.53
N VAL A 41 21.57 -1.18 9.71
CA VAL A 41 20.64 -0.64 8.71
C VAL A 41 21.39 -0.13 7.48
N LYS A 42 22.43 0.67 7.70
CA LYS A 42 23.24 1.25 6.62
C LYS A 42 23.87 0.16 5.76
N LYS A 43 24.38 -0.91 6.37
CA LYS A 43 24.98 -2.06 5.66
C LYS A 43 23.97 -2.74 4.73
N VAL A 44 22.73 -2.94 5.17
CA VAL A 44 21.66 -3.52 4.33
C VAL A 44 21.36 -2.61 3.14
N LEU A 45 21.15 -1.31 3.39
CA LEU A 45 20.81 -0.36 2.32
C LEU A 45 21.93 -0.20 1.29
N VAL A 46 23.20 -0.16 1.72
CA VAL A 46 24.34 -0.09 0.80
C VAL A 46 24.40 -1.34 -0.09
N ARG A 47 24.20 -2.52 0.48
CA ARG A 47 24.25 -3.78 -0.25
C ARG A 47 23.08 -3.95 -1.23
N SER A 48 21.87 -3.60 -0.80
CA SER A 48 20.64 -3.96 -1.52
C SER A 48 20.05 -2.81 -2.35
N CYS A 49 20.37 -1.55 -2.03
CA CYS A 49 19.69 -0.40 -2.61
C CYS A 49 20.61 0.59 -3.33
N TYR A 50 21.88 0.72 -2.94
CA TYR A 50 22.72 1.84 -3.41
C TYR A 50 23.08 1.75 -4.90
N ASP A 51 23.10 0.56 -5.48
CA ASP A 51 23.35 0.41 -6.91
C ASP A 51 22.31 1.14 -7.77
N CYS A 52 21.05 1.16 -7.34
CA CYS A 52 19.95 1.82 -8.07
C CYS A 52 19.51 3.15 -7.46
N HIS A 53 19.65 3.32 -6.14
CA HIS A 53 19.11 4.45 -5.38
C HIS A 53 20.21 5.35 -4.80
N SER A 54 21.42 5.36 -5.35
CA SER A 54 22.45 6.31 -4.92
C SER A 54 23.28 6.78 -6.11
N ASN A 55 24.04 7.86 -5.94
CA ASN A 55 25.09 8.26 -6.88
C ASN A 55 26.37 7.42 -6.72
N GLN A 56 26.41 6.51 -5.74
CA GLN A 56 27.53 5.61 -5.45
C GLN A 56 27.30 4.23 -6.07
N THR A 57 26.75 4.20 -7.30
CA THR A 57 26.41 2.95 -7.98
C THR A 57 27.64 2.09 -8.27
N ASN A 58 27.59 0.81 -7.87
CA ASN A 58 28.66 -0.15 -8.10
C ASN A 58 28.26 -1.23 -9.11
N LEU A 59 28.32 -0.89 -10.41
CA LEU A 59 27.99 -1.84 -11.47
C LEU A 59 29.03 -2.96 -11.59
N ARG A 60 28.55 -4.20 -11.61
CA ARG A 60 29.36 -5.39 -11.91
C ARG A 60 29.75 -5.38 -13.39
N TRP A 61 30.74 -6.20 -13.77
CA TRP A 61 31.23 -6.21 -15.16
C TRP A 61 30.16 -6.67 -16.16
N TYR A 62 29.30 -7.60 -15.77
CA TYR A 62 28.24 -8.15 -16.62
C TYR A 62 27.07 -7.18 -16.79
N ASP A 63 26.81 -6.29 -15.82
CA ASP A 63 25.79 -5.24 -15.93
C ASP A 63 26.11 -4.24 -17.04
N LYS A 64 27.39 -4.15 -17.44
CA LYS A 64 27.92 -3.18 -18.40
C LYS A 64 27.80 -3.66 -19.85
N ILE A 65 27.27 -4.85 -20.09
CA ILE A 65 27.18 -5.47 -21.42
C ILE A 65 25.83 -5.15 -22.07
N GLN A 66 25.83 -4.71 -23.33
CA GLN A 66 24.59 -4.49 -24.08
C GLN A 66 23.97 -5.81 -24.57
N PRO A 67 22.63 -5.91 -24.62
CA PRO A 67 21.63 -4.85 -24.33
C PRO A 67 21.20 -4.74 -22.85
N VAL A 68 21.73 -5.58 -21.96
CA VAL A 68 21.35 -5.61 -20.53
C VAL A 68 21.58 -4.26 -19.85
N PHE A 69 22.69 -3.60 -20.17
CA PHE A 69 23.02 -2.29 -19.61
C PHE A 69 21.97 -1.21 -19.92
N TRP A 70 21.19 -1.32 -21.00
CA TRP A 70 20.08 -0.39 -21.26
C TRP A 70 19.01 -0.46 -20.17
N GLN A 71 18.64 -1.66 -19.77
CA GLN A 71 17.67 -1.89 -18.69
C GLN A 71 18.26 -1.45 -17.34
N VAL A 72 19.52 -1.79 -17.07
CA VAL A 72 20.23 -1.35 -15.86
C VAL A 72 20.26 0.18 -15.75
N ALA A 73 20.64 0.87 -16.82
CA ALA A 73 20.65 2.34 -16.86
C ALA A 73 19.25 2.94 -16.70
N GLY A 74 18.22 2.28 -17.24
CA GLY A 74 16.81 2.63 -17.00
C GLY A 74 16.43 2.53 -15.52
N HIS A 75 16.67 1.37 -14.90
CA HIS A 75 16.36 1.12 -13.50
C HIS A 75 17.08 2.08 -12.55
N ILE A 76 18.35 2.39 -12.79
CA ILE A 76 19.09 3.37 -11.98
C ILE A 76 18.46 4.76 -12.08
N ARG A 77 18.11 5.18 -13.29
CA ARG A 77 17.51 6.50 -13.52
C ARG A 77 16.15 6.62 -12.83
N ASP A 78 15.31 5.60 -12.96
CA ASP A 78 13.97 5.59 -12.37
C ASP A 78 14.01 5.39 -10.85
N GLY A 79 14.93 4.54 -10.36
CA GLY A 79 15.21 4.37 -8.94
C GLY A 79 15.59 5.69 -8.28
N ARG A 80 16.55 6.43 -8.85
CA ARG A 80 16.99 7.74 -8.31
C ARG A 80 15.93 8.83 -8.38
N LYS A 81 14.97 8.78 -9.32
CA LYS A 81 13.82 9.70 -9.33
C LYS A 81 12.89 9.45 -8.13
N GLY A 82 12.71 8.17 -7.77
CA GLY A 82 11.88 7.77 -6.64
C GLY A 82 12.53 8.06 -5.29
N LEU A 83 13.81 7.70 -5.14
CA LEU A 83 14.60 7.85 -3.92
C LEU A 83 16.09 7.85 -4.29
N ASN A 84 16.86 8.80 -3.75
CA ASN A 84 18.31 8.82 -3.89
C ASN A 84 18.99 9.10 -2.53
N PHE A 85 19.75 8.14 -2.03
CA PHE A 85 20.45 8.22 -0.74
C PHE A 85 21.63 9.20 -0.76
N SER A 86 22.12 9.59 -1.94
CA SER A 86 23.25 10.52 -2.06
C SER A 86 22.86 12.00 -2.02
N ASN A 87 21.57 12.31 -1.99
CA ASN A 87 21.06 13.67 -1.90
C ASN A 87 20.00 13.83 -0.81
N TRP A 88 20.26 13.17 0.33
CA TRP A 88 19.33 13.09 1.45
C TRP A 88 18.90 14.46 1.99
N ASP A 89 19.79 15.45 1.91
CA ASP A 89 19.59 16.84 2.28
C ASP A 89 18.45 17.51 1.50
N LYS A 90 18.22 17.07 0.26
CA LYS A 90 17.20 17.64 -0.63
C LYS A 90 15.77 17.20 -0.29
N LEU A 91 15.62 16.18 0.55
CA LEU A 91 14.30 15.73 1.01
C LEU A 91 13.86 16.53 2.24
N ALA A 92 12.60 16.98 2.25
CA ALA A 92 12.01 17.55 3.45
C ALA A 92 11.94 16.51 4.57
N PRO A 93 12.01 16.89 5.85
CA PRO A 93 12.01 15.93 6.97
C PRO A 93 10.82 14.96 6.97
N ALA A 94 9.63 15.42 6.56
CA ALA A 94 8.44 14.58 6.43
C ALA A 94 8.59 13.54 5.29
N ASP A 95 9.14 13.96 4.15
CA ASP A 95 9.33 13.10 2.99
C ASP A 95 10.38 12.02 3.24
N ARG A 96 11.42 12.31 4.03
CA ARG A 96 12.45 11.33 4.42
C ARG A 96 11.82 10.09 5.07
N LYS A 97 10.90 10.31 6.03
CA LYS A 97 10.19 9.23 6.71
C LYS A 97 9.28 8.47 5.74
N ALA A 98 8.50 9.20 4.94
CA ALA A 98 7.61 8.59 3.94
C ALA A 98 8.38 7.72 2.93
N LYS A 99 9.56 8.16 2.49
CA LYS A 99 10.42 7.40 1.55
C LYS A 99 11.02 6.14 2.16
N LEU A 100 11.46 6.19 3.41
CA LEU A 100 11.94 4.99 4.12
C LEU A 100 10.81 4.00 4.37
N TRP A 101 9.63 4.51 4.74
CA TRP A 101 8.43 3.69 4.90
C TRP A 101 8.03 3.02 3.58
N GLU A 102 7.92 3.77 2.49
CA GLU A 102 7.67 3.25 1.15
C GLU A 102 8.69 2.14 0.78
N ALA A 103 9.97 2.37 1.03
CA ALA A 103 11.02 1.38 0.74
C ALA A 103 10.80 0.07 1.52
N VAL A 104 10.51 0.13 2.82
CA VAL A 104 10.26 -1.06 3.65
C VAL A 104 9.02 -1.82 3.16
N ASN A 105 7.95 -1.14 2.75
CA ASN A 105 6.75 -1.82 2.21
C ASN A 105 6.99 -2.46 0.85
N GLN A 106 7.76 -1.80 -0.02
CA GLN A 106 8.15 -2.42 -1.28
C GLN A 106 9.00 -3.66 -1.07
N ILE A 107 9.84 -3.68 -0.02
CA ILE A 107 10.58 -4.88 0.37
C ILE A 107 9.64 -5.97 0.91
N GLU A 108 8.74 -5.62 1.82
CA GLU A 108 7.80 -6.56 2.42
C GLU A 108 6.82 -7.17 1.42
N SER A 109 6.37 -6.39 0.44
CA SER A 109 5.51 -6.86 -0.65
C SER A 109 6.25 -7.63 -1.73
N GLY A 110 7.58 -7.76 -1.65
CA GLY A 110 8.41 -8.42 -2.65
C GLY A 110 8.56 -7.64 -3.96
N ALA A 111 8.20 -6.36 -3.97
CA ALA A 111 8.39 -5.47 -5.12
C ALA A 111 9.85 -5.02 -5.27
N MET A 112 10.59 -4.94 -4.15
CA MET A 112 11.99 -4.53 -4.10
C MET A 112 12.84 -5.49 -3.25
N PRO A 113 14.07 -5.81 -3.66
CA PRO A 113 14.66 -5.53 -4.97
C PRO A 113 13.87 -6.20 -6.11
N ILE A 114 13.94 -5.63 -7.31
CA ILE A 114 13.21 -6.16 -8.47
C ILE A 114 13.61 -7.62 -8.69
N HIS A 115 12.64 -8.52 -8.86
CA HIS A 115 12.90 -9.96 -8.94
C HIS A 115 13.95 -10.35 -10.02
N SER A 116 13.92 -9.70 -11.18
CA SER A 116 14.91 -9.94 -12.25
C SER A 116 16.33 -9.55 -11.83
N TYR A 117 16.48 -8.55 -10.97
CA TYR A 117 17.76 -8.15 -10.41
C TYR A 117 18.29 -9.20 -9.42
N GLU A 118 17.42 -9.74 -8.54
CA GLU A 118 17.80 -10.75 -7.53
C GLU A 118 18.21 -12.11 -8.10
N ILE A 119 17.83 -12.41 -9.34
CA ILE A 119 18.25 -13.64 -10.04
C ILE A 119 19.76 -13.61 -10.31
N VAL A 120 20.29 -12.44 -10.66
CA VAL A 120 21.71 -12.23 -11.00
C VAL A 120 22.51 -11.54 -9.88
N HIS A 121 21.82 -10.91 -8.93
CA HIS A 121 22.36 -10.27 -7.72
C HIS A 121 21.72 -10.89 -6.48
N SER A 122 22.01 -12.17 -6.24
CA SER A 122 21.51 -12.85 -5.04
C SER A 122 21.98 -12.19 -3.74
N ASP A 123 23.12 -11.48 -3.80
CA ASP A 123 23.67 -10.69 -2.72
C ASP A 123 22.88 -9.42 -2.43
N ALA A 124 21.90 -9.02 -3.24
CA ALA A 124 21.01 -7.91 -2.94
C ALA A 124 19.76 -8.33 -2.15
N ARG A 125 19.49 -9.64 -2.06
CA ARG A 125 18.29 -10.16 -1.38
C ARG A 125 18.26 -9.76 0.08
N ILE A 126 17.10 -9.35 0.55
CA ILE A 126 16.89 -8.95 1.94
C ILE A 126 16.32 -10.15 2.70
N SER A 127 17.01 -10.57 3.76
CA SER A 127 16.52 -11.65 4.63
C SER A 127 15.40 -11.18 5.55
N ALA A 128 14.62 -12.11 6.09
CA ALA A 128 13.58 -11.78 7.07
C ALA A 128 14.13 -11.04 8.31
N GLY A 129 15.34 -11.41 8.76
CA GLY A 129 16.01 -10.72 9.87
C GLY A 129 16.42 -9.29 9.54
N GLU A 130 16.94 -9.06 8.32
CA GLU A 130 17.27 -7.70 7.87
C GLU A 130 16.03 -6.84 7.63
N LEU A 131 14.94 -7.42 7.12
CA LEU A 131 13.67 -6.73 7.01
C LEU A 131 13.13 -6.34 8.41
N ALA A 132 13.24 -7.23 9.39
CA ALA A 132 12.88 -6.93 10.77
C ALA A 132 13.73 -5.78 11.35
N GLU A 133 15.04 -5.76 11.07
CA GLU A 133 15.95 -4.68 11.48
C GLU A 133 15.56 -3.33 10.84
N LEU A 134 15.27 -3.32 9.54
CA LEU A 134 14.80 -2.12 8.83
C LEU A 134 13.47 -1.60 9.39
N LYS A 135 12.54 -2.52 9.69
CA LYS A 135 11.26 -2.20 10.34
C LYS A 135 11.46 -1.61 11.73
N ALA A 136 12.33 -2.22 12.55
CA ALA A 136 12.63 -1.75 13.89
C ALA A 136 13.27 -0.35 13.86
N TYR A 137 14.19 -0.10 12.94
CA TYR A 137 14.77 1.22 12.75
C TYR A 137 13.73 2.26 12.34
N LEU A 138 12.85 1.92 11.39
CA LEU A 138 11.76 2.79 10.97
C LEU A 138 10.81 3.11 12.14
N MET A 139 10.44 2.11 12.94
CA MET A 139 9.65 2.31 14.17
C MET A 139 10.40 3.21 15.17
N GLY A 140 11.71 3.06 15.31
CA GLY A 140 12.54 3.95 16.12
C GLY A 140 12.50 5.42 15.67
N MET A 141 12.33 5.69 14.36
CA MET A 141 12.14 7.04 13.82
C MET A 141 10.70 7.58 13.97
N VAL A 142 9.74 6.70 14.30
CA VAL A 142 8.36 7.06 14.64
C VAL A 142 8.26 7.52 16.11
N HIS A 143 9.16 7.09 16.99
CA HIS A 143 9.21 7.48 18.41
C HIS A 143 9.55 8.97 18.70
N ASP A 144 9.86 9.78 17.69
CA ASP A 144 9.90 11.25 17.79
C ASP A 144 8.60 11.91 17.29
N MET A 145 7.45 11.32 17.63
CA MET A 145 6.17 12.03 17.61
C MET A 145 5.60 12.04 19.02
N PRO A 146 5.58 13.19 19.72
CA PRO A 146 4.58 13.34 20.76
C PRO A 146 3.23 13.26 20.03
N ASN A 147 2.47 12.19 20.30
CA ASN A 147 1.01 12.13 20.24
C ASN A 147 0.41 13.25 19.36
N ASP A 148 0.17 13.00 18.06
CA ASP A 148 -0.34 14.00 17.10
C ASP A 148 -1.46 14.80 17.76
N THR A 149 -1.08 15.99 18.25
CA THR A 149 -1.93 16.73 19.18
C THR A 149 -3.18 17.20 18.44
N GLY A 150 -3.09 17.35 17.11
CA GLY A 150 -4.23 17.62 16.24
C GLY A 150 -5.23 16.47 16.22
N LYS A 151 -4.79 15.22 16.01
CA LYS A 151 -5.69 14.05 16.04
C LYS A 151 -6.32 13.83 17.41
N ILE A 152 -5.57 14.04 18.48
CA ILE A 152 -6.09 13.95 19.86
C ILE A 152 -7.09 15.08 20.13
N GLN A 153 -6.82 16.30 19.69
CA GLN A 153 -7.77 17.42 19.78
C GLN A 153 -9.05 17.15 18.98
N ASP A 154 -8.94 16.57 17.78
CA ASP A 154 -10.08 16.20 16.95
C ASP A 154 -10.92 15.10 17.62
N LEU A 155 -10.28 14.07 18.19
CA LEU A 155 -10.96 13.05 19.00
C LEU A 155 -11.68 13.70 20.19
N ASN A 156 -10.98 14.52 20.97
CA ASN A 156 -11.56 15.23 22.12
C ASN A 156 -12.74 16.13 21.72
N ARG A 157 -12.66 16.81 20.57
CA ARG A 157 -13.75 17.62 20.03
C ARG A 157 -14.97 16.75 19.71
N GLN A 158 -14.76 15.58 19.10
CA GLN A 158 -15.84 14.65 18.80
C GLN A 158 -16.46 14.03 20.07
N LEU A 159 -15.65 13.66 21.07
CA LEU A 159 -16.14 13.14 22.34
C LEU A 159 -16.94 14.17 23.15
N ARG A 160 -16.60 15.46 23.03
CA ARG A 160 -17.33 16.57 23.67
C ARG A 160 -18.58 17.00 22.90
N ALA A 161 -18.70 16.62 21.63
CA ALA A 161 -19.87 16.96 20.83
C ALA A 161 -21.09 16.22 21.40
N LYS A 162 -22.13 16.97 21.81
CA LYS A 162 -23.38 16.36 22.25
C LYS A 162 -24.08 15.73 21.05
N PRO A 163 -24.58 14.49 21.16
CA PRO A 163 -25.39 13.90 20.10
C PRO A 163 -26.68 14.73 19.96
N THR A 164 -26.79 15.49 18.88
CA THR A 164 -28.06 16.07 18.48
C THR A 164 -28.93 14.97 17.88
N ALA A 165 -30.10 14.75 18.46
CA ALA A 165 -31.11 13.86 17.91
C ALA A 165 -31.62 14.43 16.58
N ALA A 166 -30.97 14.04 15.49
CA ALA A 166 -31.41 14.29 14.13
C ALA A 166 -31.93 12.98 13.54
N ALA A 167 -32.87 13.07 12.59
CA ALA A 167 -33.24 11.92 11.76
C ALA A 167 -31.99 11.28 11.15
N LEU A 168 -31.96 9.95 11.06
CA LEU A 168 -30.82 9.24 10.51
C LEU A 168 -30.61 9.67 9.05
N PRO A 169 -29.38 10.07 8.66
CA PRO A 169 -29.13 10.51 7.31
C PRO A 169 -29.35 9.36 6.32
N VAL A 170 -29.88 9.71 5.16
CA VAL A 170 -30.20 8.76 4.08
C VAL A 170 -29.26 9.02 2.92
N SER A 171 -28.63 7.96 2.42
CA SER A 171 -27.81 8.00 1.21
C SER A 171 -28.67 8.32 -0.01
N LEU A 172 -28.07 8.84 -1.08
CA LEU A 172 -28.79 9.22 -2.29
C LEU A 172 -29.58 8.06 -2.89
N ASN A 173 -29.10 6.82 -2.74
CA ASN A 173 -29.78 5.59 -3.18
C ASN A 173 -30.76 4.99 -2.15
N GLY A 174 -31.21 5.78 -1.17
CA GLY A 174 -32.22 5.37 -0.19
C GLY A 174 -31.72 4.47 0.95
N ILE A 175 -30.43 4.17 1.05
CA ILE A 175 -29.87 3.44 2.19
C ILE A 175 -29.72 4.39 3.39
N THR A 176 -30.48 4.16 4.44
CA THR A 176 -30.36 4.90 5.71
C THR A 176 -29.09 4.49 6.47
N TYR A 177 -28.45 5.46 7.13
CA TYR A 177 -27.34 5.19 8.04
C TYR A 177 -27.76 4.21 9.15
N ILE A 178 -26.92 3.20 9.40
CA ILE A 178 -27.22 2.09 10.33
C ILE A 178 -26.37 2.27 11.59
N PRO A 179 -26.84 2.92 12.67
CA PRO A 179 -26.01 3.21 13.85
C PRO A 179 -25.50 1.94 14.57
N ASP A 180 -26.25 0.85 14.49
CA ASP A 180 -26.05 -0.39 15.26
C ASP A 180 -24.80 -1.18 14.83
N TYR A 181 -24.10 -0.78 13.75
CA TYR A 181 -22.84 -1.44 13.38
C TYR A 181 -21.79 -1.39 14.49
N LYS A 182 -21.91 -0.43 15.41
CA LYS A 182 -21.01 -0.27 16.55
C LYS A 182 -21.05 -1.46 17.50
N ASP A 183 -22.15 -2.23 17.49
CA ASP A 183 -22.36 -3.42 18.31
C ASP A 183 -22.08 -4.72 17.53
N TRP A 184 -21.68 -4.61 16.27
CA TRP A 184 -21.41 -5.78 15.42
C TRP A 184 -20.00 -6.32 15.62
N GLN A 185 -19.77 -7.55 15.15
CA GLN A 185 -18.47 -8.21 15.31
C GLN A 185 -17.47 -7.68 14.29
N ILE A 186 -16.22 -7.45 14.74
CA ILE A 186 -15.10 -7.13 13.85
C ILE A 186 -14.77 -8.39 13.03
N ILE A 187 -14.81 -8.26 11.71
CA ILE A 187 -14.49 -9.33 10.75
C ILE A 187 -13.05 -9.17 10.24
N SER A 188 -12.56 -7.93 10.12
CA SER A 188 -11.23 -7.62 9.61
C SER A 188 -10.82 -6.19 9.95
N THR A 189 -9.52 -5.92 9.91
CA THR A 189 -8.92 -4.58 10.03
C THR A 189 -7.90 -4.36 8.90
N SER A 190 -7.68 -3.10 8.53
CA SER A 190 -6.65 -2.69 7.56
C SER A 190 -6.22 -1.26 7.83
N ASP A 191 -4.95 -0.96 7.58
CA ASP A 191 -4.40 0.37 7.80
C ASP A 191 -4.20 1.14 6.49
N ARG A 192 -4.33 2.46 6.57
CA ARG A 192 -4.13 3.42 5.48
C ARG A 192 -3.09 4.42 5.93
N LEU A 193 -1.84 4.01 5.80
CA LEU A 193 -0.67 4.77 6.26
C LEU A 193 -0.43 6.03 5.39
N ASP A 194 -0.97 6.05 4.17
CA ASP A 194 -1.00 7.23 3.28
C ASP A 194 -1.75 8.44 3.86
N ASN A 195 -2.75 8.21 4.70
CA ASN A 195 -3.54 9.28 5.32
C ASN A 195 -3.66 9.12 6.84
N GLY A 196 -2.86 8.24 7.43
CA GLY A 196 -2.80 7.99 8.86
C GLY A 196 -4.14 7.54 9.47
N THR A 197 -4.93 6.77 8.73
CA THR A 197 -6.22 6.24 9.22
C THR A 197 -6.21 4.71 9.29
N MET A 198 -6.95 4.18 10.24
CA MET A 198 -7.26 2.76 10.36
C MET A 198 -8.67 2.48 9.81
N ARG A 199 -8.89 1.27 9.31
CA ARG A 199 -10.18 0.76 8.85
C ARG A 199 -10.53 -0.50 9.61
N VAL A 200 -11.66 -0.48 10.28
CA VAL A 200 -12.27 -1.63 10.94
C VAL A 200 -13.50 -2.04 10.14
N ILE A 201 -13.61 -3.31 9.79
CA ILE A 201 -14.74 -3.87 9.06
C ILE A 201 -15.57 -4.69 10.04
N TYR A 202 -16.78 -4.23 10.30
CA TYR A 202 -17.78 -4.90 11.12
C TYR A 202 -18.74 -5.69 10.24
N GLY A 203 -19.19 -6.85 10.72
CA GLY A 203 -20.18 -7.68 10.06
C GLY A 203 -21.35 -7.99 11.00
N ASN A 204 -22.57 -7.86 10.49
CA ASN A 204 -23.76 -8.23 11.25
C ASN A 204 -23.79 -9.74 11.56
N GLN A 205 -24.74 -10.18 12.38
CA GLN A 205 -24.83 -11.59 12.79
C GLN A 205 -24.96 -12.57 11.61
N ILE A 206 -25.58 -12.15 10.50
CA ILE A 206 -25.70 -12.96 9.28
C ILE A 206 -24.31 -13.15 8.65
N ALA A 207 -23.52 -12.08 8.52
CA ALA A 207 -22.14 -12.16 8.05
C ALA A 207 -21.30 -13.08 8.95
N VAL A 208 -21.38 -12.91 10.27
CA VAL A 208 -20.65 -13.75 11.24
C VAL A 208 -21.01 -15.22 11.09
N ARG A 209 -22.30 -15.55 10.96
CA ARG A 209 -22.77 -16.93 10.76
C ARG A 209 -22.26 -17.51 9.44
N ALA A 210 -22.35 -16.73 8.36
CA ALA A 210 -21.84 -17.12 7.05
C ALA A 210 -20.35 -17.46 7.08
N VAL A 211 -19.55 -16.66 7.79
CA VAL A 211 -18.12 -16.96 8.01
C VAL A 211 -17.94 -18.28 8.75
N LYS A 212 -18.63 -18.49 9.87
CA LYS A 212 -18.52 -19.71 10.68
C LYS A 212 -18.92 -20.96 9.92
N GLU A 213 -19.92 -20.86 9.05
CA GLU A 213 -20.44 -21.96 8.23
C GLU A 213 -19.71 -22.12 6.90
N ASN A 214 -18.70 -21.28 6.61
CA ASN A 214 -17.98 -21.21 5.34
C ASN A 214 -18.93 -21.01 4.12
N ARG A 215 -20.01 -20.24 4.31
CA ARG A 215 -21.02 -19.89 3.29
C ARG A 215 -20.92 -18.42 2.90
N ILE A 216 -19.76 -18.03 2.38
CA ILE A 216 -19.43 -16.64 2.07
C ILE A 216 -19.39 -16.33 0.57
N ASN A 217 -19.66 -17.32 -0.28
CA ASN A 217 -19.65 -17.16 -1.74
C ASN A 217 -20.77 -17.97 -2.40
N PRO A 218 -21.92 -17.36 -2.72
CA PRO A 218 -22.27 -15.97 -2.40
C PRO A 218 -22.54 -15.76 -0.90
N TRP A 219 -22.46 -14.51 -0.45
CA TRP A 219 -22.96 -14.13 0.87
C TRP A 219 -24.50 -14.23 0.91
N PRO A 220 -25.09 -14.62 2.05
CA PRO A 220 -26.54 -14.65 2.21
C PRO A 220 -27.16 -13.24 2.12
N ASP A 221 -28.37 -13.16 1.57
CA ASP A 221 -29.17 -11.94 1.61
C ASP A 221 -29.38 -11.48 3.07
N GLY A 222 -29.27 -10.17 3.29
CA GLY A 222 -29.24 -9.57 4.62
C GLY A 222 -27.86 -9.45 5.25
N THR A 223 -26.79 -10.00 4.65
CA THR A 223 -25.41 -9.70 5.06
C THR A 223 -25.14 -8.21 4.95
N ILE A 224 -24.60 -7.60 6.01
CA ILE A 224 -24.16 -6.20 6.00
C ILE A 224 -22.74 -6.09 6.54
N PHE A 225 -21.91 -5.36 5.80
CA PHE A 225 -20.61 -4.90 6.26
C PHE A 225 -20.62 -3.40 6.50
N ALA A 226 -20.00 -2.97 7.60
CA ALA A 226 -19.70 -1.57 7.86
C ALA A 226 -18.19 -1.38 7.94
N LYS A 227 -17.61 -0.62 7.02
CA LYS A 227 -16.18 -0.28 7.00
C LYS A 227 -15.96 1.13 7.55
N VAL A 228 -15.22 1.22 8.65
CA VAL A 228 -15.06 2.44 9.45
C VAL A 228 -13.57 2.77 9.64
N ALA A 229 -13.03 3.73 8.91
CA ALA A 229 -13.14 5.12 9.29
C ALA A 229 -12.48 5.78 10.50
N TRP A 230 -11.32 5.42 11.04
CA TRP A 230 -10.78 6.14 12.22
C TRP A 230 -9.41 6.78 11.95
N ASP A 231 -9.12 7.94 12.54
CA ASP A 231 -7.72 8.33 12.72
C ASP A 231 -6.95 7.22 13.44
N GLN A 232 -5.71 7.01 13.05
CA GLN A 232 -4.81 6.14 13.78
C GLN A 232 -4.11 6.98 14.85
N LEU A 233 -4.28 6.60 16.12
CA LEU A 233 -3.53 7.13 17.25
C LEU A 233 -2.51 6.08 17.67
N GLU A 234 -1.28 6.49 17.90
CA GLU A 234 -0.21 5.60 18.37
C GLU A 234 0.30 6.14 19.69
N ASP A 235 0.40 5.27 20.70
CA ASP A 235 0.96 5.65 22.00
C ASP A 235 2.50 5.54 22.01
N ASN A 236 3.12 5.97 23.10
CA ASN A 236 4.58 5.94 23.26
C ASN A 236 5.19 4.52 23.21
N ASN A 237 4.35 3.48 23.36
CA ASN A 237 4.76 2.08 23.30
C ASN A 237 4.53 1.46 21.91
N GLY A 238 4.10 2.26 20.93
CA GLY A 238 3.76 1.80 19.58
C GLY A 238 2.41 1.10 19.48
N ASN A 239 1.57 1.15 20.52
CA ASN A 239 0.23 0.57 20.44
C ASN A 239 -0.68 1.49 19.65
N VAL A 240 -1.39 0.89 18.69
CA VAL A 240 -2.33 1.60 17.82
C VAL A 240 -3.73 1.54 18.42
N ASN A 241 -4.36 2.71 18.55
CA ASN A 241 -5.72 2.92 19.02
C ASN A 241 -6.55 3.69 17.99
N THR A 242 -7.88 3.55 18.08
CA THR A 242 -8.81 4.31 17.25
C THR A 242 -8.92 5.77 17.72
N GLY A 243 -8.70 6.70 16.80
CA GLY A 243 -8.85 8.14 17.00
C GLY A 243 -10.21 8.67 16.56
N ALA A 244 -10.23 9.90 16.06
CA ALA A 244 -11.46 10.57 15.64
C ALA A 244 -12.12 9.84 14.45
N PHE A 245 -13.46 9.75 14.45
CA PHE A 245 -14.25 9.21 13.34
C PHE A 245 -14.08 10.07 12.09
N LYS A 246 -13.89 9.43 10.94
CA LYS A 246 -13.79 10.08 9.64
C LYS A 246 -14.96 9.77 8.72
N GLN A 247 -15.40 8.51 8.65
CA GLN A 247 -16.48 8.07 7.76
C GLN A 247 -16.88 6.61 8.02
N VAL A 248 -18.07 6.22 7.54
CA VAL A 248 -18.46 4.80 7.43
C VAL A 248 -18.95 4.49 6.02
N GLU A 249 -18.64 3.29 5.56
CA GLU A 249 -19.09 2.74 4.29
C GLU A 249 -19.86 1.45 4.55
N PHE A 250 -21.01 1.27 3.91
CA PHE A 250 -21.84 0.07 4.03
C PHE A 250 -21.89 -0.70 2.72
N MET A 251 -21.84 -2.02 2.84
CA MET A 251 -22.24 -2.96 1.79
C MET A 251 -23.37 -3.83 2.32
N ILE A 252 -24.49 -3.90 1.60
CA ILE A 252 -25.70 -4.64 1.98
C ILE A 252 -26.02 -5.66 0.90
N LYS A 253 -26.09 -6.94 1.25
CA LYS A 253 -26.49 -8.01 0.33
C LYS A 253 -28.00 -8.08 0.23
N ASP A 254 -28.51 -7.91 -0.99
CA ASP A 254 -29.88 -8.22 -1.38
C ASP A 254 -29.89 -8.43 -2.90
N ALA A 255 -29.90 -9.70 -3.31
CA ALA A 255 -29.75 -10.10 -4.70
C ALA A 255 -30.85 -9.52 -5.61
N GLN A 256 -32.05 -9.32 -5.09
CA GLN A 256 -33.18 -8.80 -5.85
C GLN A 256 -33.17 -7.27 -5.88
N LYS A 257 -33.06 -6.63 -4.71
CA LYS A 257 -33.12 -5.17 -4.59
C LYS A 257 -31.96 -4.48 -5.29
N TYR A 258 -30.76 -5.06 -5.25
CA TYR A 258 -29.55 -4.46 -5.80
C TYR A 258 -29.04 -5.18 -7.07
N ARG A 259 -29.96 -5.71 -7.89
CA ARG A 259 -29.62 -6.47 -9.10
C ARG A 259 -28.71 -5.69 -10.07
N SER A 260 -28.89 -4.38 -10.19
CA SER A 260 -28.07 -3.50 -11.04
C SER A 260 -26.61 -3.38 -10.61
N THR A 261 -26.31 -3.73 -9.35
CA THR A 261 -24.97 -3.67 -8.74
C THR A 261 -24.53 -5.05 -8.24
N ASN A 262 -24.95 -6.11 -8.93
CA ASN A 262 -24.63 -7.51 -8.63
C ASN A 262 -25.06 -7.97 -7.23
N GLY A 263 -26.23 -7.50 -6.76
CA GLY A 263 -26.82 -7.89 -5.48
C GLY A 263 -26.26 -7.15 -4.27
N TRP A 264 -25.47 -6.09 -4.48
CA TRP A 264 -24.86 -5.30 -3.41
C TRP A 264 -25.29 -3.83 -3.42
N GLY A 265 -25.89 -3.39 -2.32
CA GLY A 265 -26.17 -1.98 -2.06
C GLY A 265 -24.96 -1.31 -1.40
N PHE A 266 -24.60 -0.11 -1.87
CA PHE A 266 -23.47 0.65 -1.35
C PHE A 266 -23.92 1.97 -0.76
N ALA A 267 -23.43 2.34 0.41
CA ALA A 267 -23.63 3.66 0.99
C ALA A 267 -22.36 4.15 1.68
N ARG A 268 -22.11 5.46 1.67
CA ARG A 268 -20.96 6.06 2.35
C ARG A 268 -21.37 7.37 3.00
N PHE A 269 -21.07 7.49 4.29
CA PHE A 269 -21.35 8.66 5.10
C PHE A 269 -20.02 9.25 5.59
N LYS A 270 -19.73 10.48 5.17
CA LYS A 270 -18.48 11.18 5.43
C LYS A 270 -18.62 12.14 6.59
N THR A 271 -17.51 12.35 7.29
CA THR A 271 -17.36 13.29 8.42
C THR A 271 -18.20 12.89 9.63
N PRO A 272 -17.94 13.45 10.82
CA PRO A 272 -18.79 13.26 12.00
C PRO A 272 -20.25 13.70 11.79
N LYS A 273 -20.53 14.56 10.81
CA LYS A 273 -21.88 14.99 10.45
C LYS A 273 -22.63 13.97 9.56
N LEU A 274 -21.99 12.84 9.22
CA LEU A 274 -22.58 11.77 8.41
C LEU A 274 -23.18 12.26 7.08
N VAL A 275 -22.44 13.13 6.39
CA VAL A 275 -22.83 13.66 5.08
C VAL A 275 -22.80 12.54 4.05
N PRO A 276 -23.91 12.23 3.34
CA PRO A 276 -23.91 11.22 2.28
C PRO A 276 -22.91 11.52 1.17
N TYR A 277 -22.25 10.49 0.65
CA TYR A 277 -21.36 10.58 -0.51
C TYR A 277 -22.16 10.53 -1.83
N GLY A 278 -21.59 11.16 -2.85
CA GLY A 278 -22.12 11.17 -4.22
C GLY A 278 -22.85 12.47 -4.56
N LYS A 279 -23.10 12.66 -5.85
CA LYS A 279 -23.95 13.75 -6.38
C LYS A 279 -25.32 13.25 -6.83
N THR A 280 -25.38 12.00 -7.28
CA THR A 280 -26.60 11.29 -7.70
C THR A 280 -26.49 9.82 -7.29
N GLU A 281 -27.58 9.07 -7.39
CA GLU A 281 -27.64 7.62 -7.12
C GLU A 281 -26.62 6.79 -7.94
N MET A 282 -26.13 7.34 -9.05
CA MET A 282 -25.15 6.69 -9.94
C MET A 282 -23.77 6.49 -9.30
N PHE A 283 -23.49 7.08 -8.13
CA PHE A 283 -22.24 6.83 -7.40
C PHE A 283 -22.02 5.33 -7.13
N THR A 284 -23.11 4.55 -7.04
CA THR A 284 -23.07 3.10 -6.84
C THR A 284 -22.36 2.36 -7.97
N THR A 285 -22.32 2.92 -9.19
CA THR A 285 -21.55 2.38 -10.32
C THR A 285 -20.04 2.48 -10.07
N GLU A 286 -19.58 3.56 -9.46
CA GLU A 286 -18.17 3.72 -9.05
C GLU A 286 -17.79 2.63 -8.05
N CYS A 287 -18.66 2.37 -7.07
CA CYS A 287 -18.45 1.34 -6.06
C CYS A 287 -18.35 -0.05 -6.68
N ILE A 288 -19.36 -0.48 -7.43
CA ILE A 288 -19.36 -1.84 -7.99
C ILE A 288 -18.26 -2.05 -9.04
N SER A 289 -17.89 -1.02 -9.80
CA SER A 289 -16.79 -1.10 -10.75
C SER A 289 -15.46 -1.41 -10.06
N CYS A 290 -15.18 -0.76 -8.92
CA CYS A 290 -13.99 -1.04 -8.12
C CYS A 290 -14.03 -2.42 -7.45
N HIS A 291 -15.22 -2.93 -7.14
CA HIS A 291 -15.41 -4.26 -6.53
C HIS A 291 -15.45 -5.42 -7.54
N LYS A 292 -15.58 -5.12 -8.84
CA LYS A 292 -15.64 -6.11 -9.92
C LYS A 292 -14.48 -7.11 -9.97
N PRO A 293 -13.21 -6.75 -9.64
CA PRO A 293 -12.12 -7.72 -9.56
C PRO A 293 -12.40 -8.88 -8.59
N MET A 294 -13.25 -8.67 -7.58
CA MET A 294 -13.65 -9.69 -6.60
C MET A 294 -14.91 -10.46 -6.99
N LYS A 295 -15.32 -10.47 -8.27
CA LYS A 295 -16.53 -11.18 -8.74
C LYS A 295 -16.58 -12.65 -8.31
N ASP A 296 -15.42 -13.32 -8.23
CA ASP A 296 -15.32 -14.74 -7.88
C ASP A 296 -15.33 -14.97 -6.36
N ASN A 297 -15.42 -13.90 -5.57
CA ASN A 297 -15.59 -13.90 -4.11
C ASN A 297 -16.78 -13.01 -3.71
N ASP A 298 -17.84 -13.04 -4.53
CA ASP A 298 -19.06 -12.27 -4.37
C ASP A 298 -18.83 -10.78 -4.11
N PHE A 299 -17.86 -10.18 -4.82
CA PHE A 299 -17.53 -8.75 -4.81
C PHE A 299 -17.00 -8.22 -3.46
N VAL A 300 -16.59 -9.08 -2.53
CA VAL A 300 -16.09 -8.70 -1.21
C VAL A 300 -14.58 -8.92 -1.10
N PHE A 301 -13.83 -7.88 -0.72
CA PHE A 301 -12.39 -7.94 -0.46
C PHE A 301 -12.04 -8.48 0.93
N THR A 302 -13.01 -8.49 1.84
CA THR A 302 -12.82 -8.95 3.22
C THR A 302 -12.80 -10.47 3.24
N PHE A 303 -11.61 -11.04 3.43
CA PHE A 303 -11.47 -12.44 3.80
C PHE A 303 -11.58 -12.53 5.32
N PRO A 304 -12.42 -13.42 5.86
CA PRO A 304 -12.47 -13.64 7.29
C PRO A 304 -11.10 -14.12 7.78
N ILE A 305 -10.68 -13.64 8.95
CA ILE A 305 -9.49 -14.16 9.62
C ILE A 305 -9.71 -15.67 9.82
N LYS A 306 -8.87 -16.49 9.19
CA LYS A 306 -8.88 -17.94 9.41
C LYS A 306 -8.44 -18.17 10.86
N ASN A 307 -9.35 -18.65 11.68
CA ASN A 307 -9.01 -19.19 13.01
C ASN A 307 -8.26 -20.52 12.85
#